data_AF-A0A1H6Z6E9-F1
#
_entry.id   AF-A0A1H6Z6E9-F1
#
_cell.length_a   1.000
_cell.length_b   1.000
_cell.length_c   1.000
_cell.angle_alpha   90.00
_cell.angle_beta   90.00
_cell.angle_gamma   90.00
#
_symmetry.space_group_name_H-M   'P 1'
#
loop_
_entity.id
_entity.type
_entity.pdbx_description
1 polymer ?
#
loop_
_entity_poly.entity_id
_entity_poly.type
_entity_poly.pdbx_seq_one_letter_code
_entity_poly.pdbx_strand_id
1 'polypeptide(L)'
;MRGAAPLLWLLAGSALAAPPTVTSGSLSVTSRAPGDRAELARVFAVWRQAERDLRAHGLTLPPTRLDAARDAADFASRTGGAANIAALTRGGTIFTQRLGSLAGKGLLAFTLRHEAFHRAQPQDAPRWLAEGLARIFSGEARADAPGPTGLERLSAGGLSERLAARDPAGLNRAYREATRRAARELRQRGWRGVWDAAGSGRSISARAPFAR
;
A
#
# COMPACT_ATOMS: atom_id res chain seq x y z
N MET A 1 -0.29 -73.58 10.95
CA MET A 1 -0.78 -72.29 11.49
C MET A 1 0.24 -71.22 11.15
N ARG A 2 0.04 -70.45 10.08
CA ARG A 2 0.91 -69.34 9.67
C ARG A 2 0.10 -68.06 9.81
N GLY A 3 0.47 -67.22 10.76
CA GLY A 3 -0.18 -65.93 11.02
C GLY A 3 0.24 -64.91 9.97
N ALA A 4 -0.73 -64.35 9.26
CA ALA A 4 -0.54 -63.15 8.44
C ALA A 4 -0.85 -61.93 9.31
N ALA A 5 0.15 -61.07 9.53
CA ALA A 5 -0.05 -59.76 10.15
C ALA A 5 -0.49 -58.77 9.06
N PRO A 6 -1.56 -57.98 9.25
CA PRO A 6 -1.92 -56.94 8.28
C PRO A 6 -1.01 -55.73 8.48
N LEU A 7 -0.36 -55.31 7.38
CA LEU A 7 0.37 -54.05 7.30
C LEU A 7 -0.66 -52.90 7.22
N LEU A 8 -0.84 -52.17 8.32
CA LEU A 8 -1.68 -50.98 8.37
C LEU A 8 -0.91 -49.82 7.70
N TRP A 9 -1.32 -49.42 6.49
CA TRP A 9 -0.81 -48.20 5.85
C TRP A 9 -1.46 -46.97 6.50
N LEU A 10 -0.72 -46.28 7.36
CA LEU A 10 -1.08 -44.95 7.85
C LEU A 10 -0.84 -43.93 6.73
N LEU A 11 -1.90 -43.57 6.01
CA LEU A 11 -1.96 -42.38 5.16
C LEU A 11 -1.95 -41.15 6.08
N ALA A 12 -0.77 -40.64 6.40
CA ALA A 12 -0.61 -39.33 7.02
C ALA A 12 -0.96 -38.25 5.99
N GLY A 13 -2.24 -37.86 5.97
CA GLY A 13 -2.67 -36.66 5.27
C GLY A 13 -2.01 -35.44 5.92
N SER A 14 -1.00 -34.88 5.28
CA SER A 14 -0.40 -33.60 5.67
C SER A 14 -1.45 -32.50 5.52
N ALA A 15 -2.23 -32.24 6.57
CA ALA A 15 -2.99 -31.01 6.66
C ALA A 15 -1.96 -29.87 6.62
N LEU A 16 -1.94 -29.13 5.50
CA LEU A 16 -1.11 -27.94 5.36
C LEU A 16 -1.53 -26.97 6.47
N ALA A 17 -0.70 -26.87 7.51
CA ALA A 17 -0.92 -25.94 8.60
C ALA A 17 -1.06 -24.53 8.02
N ALA A 18 -2.06 -23.79 8.51
CA ALA A 18 -2.25 -22.40 8.11
C ALA A 18 -0.95 -21.60 8.37
N PRO A 19 -0.59 -20.64 7.50
CA PRO A 19 0.61 -19.84 7.70
C PRO A 19 0.52 -19.10 9.05
N PRO A 20 1.64 -18.98 9.79
CA PRO A 20 1.61 -18.36 11.10
C PRO A 20 1.25 -16.87 11.00
N THR A 21 0.42 -16.42 11.95
CA THR A 21 0.08 -15.01 12.15
C THR A 21 0.73 -14.49 13.42
N VAL A 22 1.37 -13.32 13.36
CA VAL A 22 1.96 -12.63 14.51
C VAL A 22 1.31 -11.25 14.63
N THR A 23 0.90 -10.88 15.84
CA THR A 23 0.21 -9.60 16.10
C THR A 23 1.01 -8.72 17.05
N SER A 24 1.08 -7.43 16.76
CA SER A 24 1.66 -6.41 17.64
C SER A 24 0.91 -5.09 17.45
N GLY A 25 0.26 -4.62 18.52
CA GLY A 25 -0.56 -3.41 18.48
C GLY A 25 -1.69 -3.51 17.45
N SER A 26 -1.78 -2.53 16.55
CA SER A 26 -2.82 -2.44 15.51
C SER A 26 -2.58 -3.34 14.29
N LEU A 27 -1.46 -4.06 14.20
CA LEU A 27 -1.09 -4.85 13.03
C LEU A 27 -1.03 -6.36 13.35
N SER A 28 -1.69 -7.15 12.51
CA SER A 28 -1.53 -8.61 12.43
C SER A 28 -0.86 -8.99 11.12
N VAL A 29 0.25 -9.71 11.17
CA VAL A 29 1.06 -10.10 10.00
C VAL A 29 0.99 -11.60 9.80
N THR A 30 0.51 -12.03 8.64
CA THR A 30 0.65 -13.41 8.15
C THR A 30 1.74 -13.41 7.07
N SER A 31 2.76 -14.25 7.22
CA SER A 31 3.74 -14.48 6.16
C SER A 31 3.76 -15.94 5.73
N ARG A 32 3.85 -16.15 4.43
CA ARG A 32 3.85 -17.46 3.76
C ARG A 32 5.25 -17.92 3.35
N ALA A 33 6.26 -17.07 3.54
CA ALA A 33 7.66 -17.42 3.32
C ALA A 33 8.37 -17.60 4.67
N PRO A 34 8.94 -18.78 4.98
CA PRO A 34 9.63 -19.01 6.26
C PRO A 34 10.73 -17.98 6.57
N GLY A 35 11.44 -17.50 5.54
CA GLY A 35 12.53 -16.51 5.68
C GLY A 35 12.07 -15.11 6.09
N ASP A 36 10.79 -14.76 5.91
CA ASP A 36 10.27 -13.43 6.27
C ASP A 36 10.21 -13.22 7.79
N ARG A 37 10.38 -14.27 8.59
CA ARG A 37 10.46 -14.15 10.06
C ARG A 37 11.53 -13.14 10.49
N ALA A 38 12.63 -13.04 9.73
CA ALA A 38 13.71 -12.07 9.97
C ALA A 38 13.24 -10.61 9.81
N GLU A 39 12.21 -10.35 9.00
CA GLU A 39 11.73 -9.00 8.71
C GLU A 39 10.65 -8.52 9.68
N LEU A 40 10.03 -9.41 10.48
CA LEU A 40 8.88 -9.07 11.32
C LEU A 40 9.17 -7.92 12.30
N ALA A 41 10.34 -7.91 12.93
CA ALA A 41 10.75 -6.84 13.84
C ALA A 41 10.77 -5.48 13.13
N ARG A 42 11.30 -5.45 11.89
CA ARG A 42 11.34 -4.25 11.05
C ARG A 42 9.94 -3.83 10.60
N VAL A 43 9.09 -4.78 10.19
CA VAL A 43 7.69 -4.51 9.82
C VAL A 43 6.96 -3.80 10.97
N PHE A 44 7.01 -4.36 12.17
CA PHE A 44 6.32 -3.77 13.32
C PHE A 44 6.93 -2.42 13.74
N ALA A 45 8.25 -2.25 13.63
CA ALA A 45 8.88 -0.95 13.90
C ALA A 45 8.43 0.14 12.92
N VAL A 46 8.42 -0.17 11.61
CA VAL A 46 7.94 0.74 10.57
C VAL A 46 6.46 1.07 10.78
N TRP A 47 5.63 0.08 11.08
CA TRP A 47 4.20 0.27 11.28
C TRP A 47 3.90 1.18 12.49
N ARG A 48 4.57 0.95 13.63
CA ARG A 48 4.43 1.83 14.81
C ARG A 48 4.87 3.26 14.53
N GLN A 49 5.92 3.46 13.73
CA GLN A 49 6.33 4.80 13.31
C GLN A 49 5.26 5.44 12.42
N ALA A 50 4.75 4.71 11.42
CA ALA A 50 3.69 5.19 10.56
C ALA A 50 2.45 5.59 11.37
N GLU A 51 2.07 4.78 12.36
CA GLU A 51 0.95 5.07 13.25
C GLU A 51 1.14 6.38 14.05
N ARG A 52 2.36 6.64 14.55
CA ARG A 52 2.68 7.91 15.22
C ARG A 52 2.62 9.11 14.25
N ASP A 53 3.19 8.97 13.07
CA ASP A 53 3.23 10.04 12.07
C ASP A 53 1.81 10.37 11.57
N LEU A 54 0.97 9.35 11.34
CA LEU A 54 -0.44 9.53 10.96
C LEU A 54 -1.20 10.29 12.05
N ARG A 55 -1.01 9.93 13.33
CA ARG A 55 -1.62 10.66 14.45
C ARG A 55 -1.19 12.12 14.50
N ALA A 56 0.08 12.42 14.23
CA ALA A 56 0.56 13.80 14.14
C ALA A 56 -0.11 14.60 13.00
N HIS A 57 -0.70 13.92 12.02
CA HIS A 57 -1.49 14.52 10.94
C HIS A 57 -3.01 14.45 11.19
N GLY A 58 -3.44 14.02 12.38
CA GLY A 58 -4.85 13.88 12.74
C GLY A 58 -5.55 12.67 12.12
N LEU A 59 -4.79 11.72 11.59
CA LEU A 59 -5.30 10.47 11.02
C LEU A 59 -5.19 9.33 12.03
N THR A 60 -6.20 8.46 12.07
CA THR A 60 -6.22 7.28 12.92
C THR A 60 -6.07 6.04 12.07
N LEU A 61 -5.08 5.20 12.41
CA LEU A 61 -4.84 3.94 11.71
C LEU A 61 -5.70 2.83 12.34
N PRO A 62 -6.70 2.29 11.64
CA PRO A 62 -7.51 1.20 12.16
C PRO A 62 -6.70 -0.12 12.26
N PRO A 63 -7.16 -1.08 13.07
CA PRO A 63 -6.64 -2.45 13.04
C PRO A 63 -6.54 -2.97 11.61
N THR A 64 -5.39 -3.55 11.28
CA THR A 64 -5.05 -3.93 9.90
C THR A 64 -4.39 -5.29 9.87
N ARG A 65 -4.74 -6.08 8.86
CA ARG A 65 -4.06 -7.33 8.53
C ARG A 65 -3.08 -7.08 7.40
N LEU A 66 -1.85 -7.58 7.54
CA LEU A 66 -0.89 -7.69 6.45
C LEU A 66 -0.73 -9.16 6.10
N ASP A 67 -0.89 -9.50 4.83
CA ASP A 67 -0.68 -10.84 4.31
C ASP A 67 0.41 -10.82 3.24
N ALA A 68 1.60 -11.27 3.63
CA ALA A 68 2.77 -11.32 2.77
C ALA A 68 2.79 -12.63 1.98
N ALA A 69 2.81 -12.49 0.65
CA ALA A 69 2.91 -13.61 -0.27
C ALA A 69 4.27 -14.32 -0.13
N ARG A 70 4.29 -15.61 -0.48
CA ARG A 70 5.52 -16.40 -0.53
C ARG A 70 6.47 -15.93 -1.64
N ASP A 71 5.91 -15.53 -2.77
CA ASP A 71 6.60 -15.15 -3.99
C ASP A 71 5.65 -14.34 -4.90
N ALA A 72 6.13 -13.91 -6.07
CA ALA A 72 5.34 -13.10 -7.00
C ALA A 72 4.15 -13.85 -7.61
N ALA A 73 4.24 -15.18 -7.77
CA ALA A 73 3.14 -15.98 -8.31
C ALA A 73 2.04 -16.17 -7.26
N ASP A 74 2.40 -16.41 -6.00
CA ASP A 74 1.47 -16.40 -4.86
C ASP A 74 0.81 -15.02 -4.69
N PHE A 75 1.55 -13.93 -4.87
CA PHE A 75 0.95 -12.60 -4.84
C PHE A 75 -0.10 -12.41 -5.96
N ALA A 76 0.26 -12.80 -7.19
CA ALA A 76 -0.62 -12.68 -8.34
C ALA A 76 -1.88 -13.55 -8.21
N SER A 77 -1.76 -14.80 -7.75
CA SER A 77 -2.91 -15.70 -7.59
C SER A 77 -3.93 -15.16 -6.57
N ARG A 78 -3.45 -14.45 -5.55
CA ARG A 78 -4.28 -13.96 -4.44
C ARG A 78 -4.90 -12.59 -4.70
N THR A 79 -4.24 -11.79 -5.53
CA THR A 79 -4.64 -10.41 -5.75
C THR A 79 -5.13 -10.17 -7.19
N GLY A 80 -4.79 -11.02 -8.15
CA GLY A 80 -4.91 -10.70 -9.58
C GLY A 80 -3.99 -9.54 -10.01
N GLY A 81 -3.08 -9.09 -9.14
CA GLY A 81 -2.14 -8.02 -9.40
C GLY A 81 -0.91 -8.52 -10.15
N ALA A 82 -0.30 -7.63 -10.93
CA ALA A 82 0.96 -7.93 -11.62
C ALA A 82 2.15 -7.98 -10.65
N ALA A 83 3.20 -8.73 -11.01
CA ALA A 83 4.39 -8.96 -10.19
C ALA A 83 5.21 -7.69 -9.88
N ASN A 84 5.00 -6.61 -10.63
CA ASN A 84 5.63 -5.31 -10.40
C ASN A 84 4.92 -4.47 -9.33
N ILE A 85 3.76 -4.91 -8.82
CA ILE A 85 3.04 -4.24 -7.73
C ILE A 85 3.62 -4.74 -6.40
N ALA A 86 4.07 -3.81 -5.55
CA ALA A 86 4.66 -4.14 -4.25
C ALA A 86 3.62 -4.56 -3.20
N ALA A 87 2.46 -3.90 -3.20
CA ALA A 87 1.36 -4.17 -2.31
C ALA A 87 0.01 -3.70 -2.87
N LEU A 88 -1.07 -4.22 -2.29
CA LEU A 88 -2.45 -3.83 -2.55
C LEU A 88 -3.25 -3.84 -1.26
N THR A 89 -3.96 -2.75 -0.99
CA THR A 89 -4.95 -2.71 0.09
C THR A 89 -6.35 -3.04 -0.42
N ARG A 90 -7.04 -3.97 0.26
CA ARG A 90 -8.46 -4.28 0.04
C ARG A 90 -9.16 -4.42 1.39
N GLY A 91 -10.12 -3.52 1.66
CA GLY A 91 -10.80 -3.46 2.95
C GLY A 91 -9.79 -3.31 4.09
N GLY A 92 -9.87 -4.19 5.09
CA GLY A 92 -8.97 -4.22 6.25
C GLY A 92 -7.65 -4.96 6.04
N THR A 93 -7.33 -5.39 4.82
CA THR A 93 -6.16 -6.21 4.52
C THR A 93 -5.23 -5.57 3.50
N ILE A 94 -3.95 -5.53 3.84
CA ILE A 94 -2.83 -5.24 2.94
C ILE A 94 -2.26 -6.56 2.46
N PHE A 95 -2.23 -6.77 1.16
CA PHE A 95 -1.51 -7.87 0.53
C PHE A 95 -0.17 -7.33 0.04
N THR A 96 0.94 -7.98 0.39
CA THR A 96 2.27 -7.55 -0.09
C THR A 96 2.96 -8.67 -0.84
N GLN A 97 3.91 -8.30 -1.70
CA GLN A 97 4.97 -9.21 -2.11
C GLN A 97 5.72 -9.74 -0.87
N ARG A 98 6.55 -10.78 -1.06
CA ARG A 98 7.38 -11.35 0.01
C ARG A 98 8.18 -10.27 0.74
N LEU A 99 8.14 -10.26 2.09
CA LEU A 99 8.75 -9.20 2.89
C LEU A 99 10.25 -9.09 2.66
N GLY A 100 10.96 -10.24 2.63
CA GLY A 100 12.39 -10.26 2.34
C GLY A 100 12.75 -9.72 0.95
N SER A 101 11.86 -9.85 -0.05
CA SER A 101 12.09 -9.25 -1.37
C SER A 101 11.95 -7.73 -1.34
N LEU A 102 10.94 -7.22 -0.63
CA LEU A 102 10.77 -5.78 -0.43
C LEU A 102 11.93 -5.20 0.38
N ALA A 103 12.40 -5.91 1.41
CA ALA A 103 13.52 -5.50 2.24
C ALA A 103 14.82 -5.42 1.44
N GLY A 104 15.15 -6.47 0.67
CA GLY A 104 16.36 -6.52 -0.17
C GLY A 104 16.40 -5.46 -1.27
N LYS A 105 15.23 -4.96 -1.71
CA LYS A 105 15.11 -3.84 -2.66
C LYS A 105 15.05 -2.46 -2.00
N GLY A 106 15.10 -2.39 -0.66
CA GLY A 106 14.93 -1.13 0.07
C GLY A 106 13.51 -0.56 0.04
N LEU A 107 12.51 -1.34 -0.40
CA LEU A 107 11.12 -0.90 -0.58
C LEU A 107 10.24 -1.11 0.64
N LEU A 108 10.60 -2.03 1.54
CA LEU A 108 9.74 -2.45 2.66
C LEU A 108 9.18 -1.28 3.46
N ALA A 109 10.04 -0.33 3.87
CA ALA A 109 9.60 0.79 4.69
C ALA A 109 8.63 1.72 3.94
N PHE A 110 8.94 2.04 2.67
CA PHE A 110 8.10 2.87 1.83
C PHE A 110 6.74 2.22 1.59
N THR A 111 6.72 0.95 1.18
CA THR A 111 5.50 0.19 0.95
C THR A 111 4.61 0.14 2.19
N LEU A 112 5.16 -0.20 3.36
CA LEU A 112 4.36 -0.28 4.58
C LEU A 112 3.77 1.07 4.99
N ARG A 113 4.54 2.17 4.87
CA ARG A 113 4.05 3.51 5.19
C ARG A 113 2.98 3.97 4.20
N HIS A 114 3.16 3.65 2.92
CA HIS A 114 2.20 3.96 1.87
C HIS A 114 0.86 3.27 2.12
N GLU A 115 0.87 1.97 2.37
CA GLU A 115 -0.35 1.22 2.63
C GLU A 115 -1.00 1.59 3.97
N ALA A 116 -0.19 1.91 5.00
CA ALA A 116 -0.72 2.47 6.26
C ALA A 116 -1.50 3.77 6.02
N PHE A 117 -1.00 4.65 5.12
CA PHE A 117 -1.71 5.86 4.75
C PHE A 117 -3.07 5.54 4.13
N HIS A 118 -3.12 4.60 3.17
CA HIS A 118 -4.39 4.17 2.56
C HIS A 118 -5.39 3.58 3.56
N ARG A 119 -4.90 2.96 4.64
CA ARG A 119 -5.77 2.46 5.72
C ARG A 119 -6.34 3.56 6.61
N ALA A 120 -5.66 4.69 6.72
CA ALA A 120 -6.02 5.78 7.64
C ALA A 120 -6.73 6.97 6.97
N GLN A 121 -6.59 7.14 5.66
CA GLN A 121 -7.24 8.22 4.91
C GLN A 121 -8.78 8.05 4.83
N PRO A 122 -9.52 9.12 4.52
CA PRO A 122 -10.93 9.02 4.15
C PRO A 122 -11.17 8.08 2.95
N GLN A 123 -12.26 7.33 2.99
CA GLN A 123 -12.58 6.29 1.98
C GLN A 123 -13.01 6.88 0.63
N ASP A 124 -13.56 8.08 0.64
CA ASP A 124 -14.09 8.81 -0.51
C ASP A 124 -13.04 9.74 -1.17
N ALA A 125 -11.81 9.74 -0.68
CA ALA A 125 -10.75 10.57 -1.22
C ALA A 125 -10.52 10.27 -2.73
N PRO A 126 -10.48 11.30 -3.60
CA PRO A 126 -10.16 11.09 -5.01
C PRO A 126 -8.82 10.38 -5.17
N ARG A 127 -8.76 9.38 -6.07
CA ARG A 127 -7.57 8.53 -6.22
C ARG A 127 -6.28 9.33 -6.42
N TRP A 128 -6.30 10.35 -7.27
CA TRP A 128 -5.10 11.16 -7.49
C TRP A 128 -4.56 11.79 -6.19
N LEU A 129 -5.44 12.21 -5.29
CA LEU A 129 -5.06 12.83 -4.04
C LEU A 129 -4.58 11.78 -3.05
N ALA A 130 -5.31 10.67 -2.93
CA ALA A 130 -4.97 9.54 -2.09
C ALA A 130 -3.55 9.01 -2.40
N GLU A 131 -3.29 8.69 -3.67
CA GLU A 131 -2.00 8.16 -4.12
C GLU A 131 -0.88 9.21 -3.98
N GLY A 132 -1.16 10.47 -4.33
CA GLY A 132 -0.17 11.55 -4.19
C GLY A 132 0.24 11.81 -2.75
N LEU A 133 -0.71 11.83 -1.81
CA LEU A 133 -0.44 12.01 -0.39
C LEU A 133 0.22 10.77 0.24
N ALA A 134 -0.15 9.56 -0.17
CA ALA A 134 0.51 8.33 0.26
C ALA A 134 2.01 8.36 -0.07
N ARG A 135 2.37 8.79 -1.29
CA ARG A 135 3.78 8.93 -1.72
C ARG A 135 4.53 10.02 -0.97
N ILE A 136 3.86 11.11 -0.58
CA ILE A 136 4.47 12.16 0.25
C ILE A 136 4.72 11.64 1.67
N PHE A 137 3.71 11.00 2.27
CA PHE A 137 3.76 10.46 3.62
C PHE A 137 4.79 9.33 3.77
N SER A 138 4.85 8.43 2.79
CA SER A 138 5.79 7.30 2.76
C SER A 138 7.23 7.78 2.54
N GLY A 139 7.40 8.89 1.83
CA GLY A 139 8.70 9.45 1.43
C GLY A 139 9.14 9.03 0.03
N GLU A 140 8.36 8.22 -0.69
CA GLU A 140 8.64 7.82 -2.09
C GLU A 140 8.82 9.01 -3.03
N ALA A 141 8.08 10.10 -2.77
CA ALA A 141 8.15 11.32 -3.55
C ALA A 141 9.57 11.93 -3.63
N ARG A 142 10.46 11.61 -2.68
CA ARG A 142 11.84 12.12 -2.66
C ARG A 142 12.70 11.60 -3.81
N ALA A 143 12.33 10.45 -4.39
CA ALA A 143 13.02 9.87 -5.54
C ALA A 143 12.48 10.38 -6.88
N ASP A 144 11.46 11.24 -6.89
CA ASP A 144 10.88 11.74 -8.13
C ASP A 144 11.85 12.70 -8.83
N ALA A 145 12.07 12.44 -10.12
CA ALA A 145 12.74 13.40 -10.97
C ALA A 145 11.99 14.74 -10.94
N PRO A 146 12.70 15.89 -10.89
CA PRO A 146 12.06 17.20 -11.03
C PRO A 146 11.52 17.39 -12.46
N GLY A 147 10.73 18.44 -12.66
CA GLY A 147 10.25 18.85 -13.98
C GLY A 147 8.90 18.27 -14.41
N PRO A 148 8.43 18.62 -15.61
CA PRO A 148 7.10 18.30 -16.11
C PRO A 148 6.84 16.79 -16.23
N THR A 149 5.57 16.43 -16.12
CA THR A 149 5.06 15.05 -16.26
C THR A 149 4.39 14.85 -17.61
N GLY A 150 4.00 15.94 -18.30
CA GLY A 150 3.18 15.91 -19.50
C GLY A 150 1.69 15.65 -19.23
N LEU A 151 1.30 15.59 -17.95
CA LEU A 151 -0.07 15.32 -17.49
C LEU A 151 -0.68 16.52 -16.76
N GLU A 152 -0.04 17.69 -16.80
CA GLU A 152 -0.44 18.90 -16.06
C GLU A 152 -1.84 19.37 -16.44
N ARG A 153 -2.25 19.13 -17.69
CA ARG A 153 -3.57 19.52 -18.22
C ARG A 153 -4.68 18.51 -17.98
N LEU A 154 -4.38 17.32 -17.46
CA LEU A 154 -5.42 16.35 -17.13
C LEU A 154 -6.32 16.89 -16.02
N SER A 155 -7.63 16.63 -16.12
CA SER A 155 -8.56 16.86 -15.02
C SER A 155 -8.23 15.96 -13.82
N ALA A 156 -8.76 16.29 -12.63
CA ALA A 156 -8.63 15.45 -11.44
C ALA A 156 -9.20 14.04 -11.66
N GLY A 157 -10.33 13.94 -12.38
CA GLY A 157 -10.94 12.68 -12.79
C GLY A 157 -10.05 11.91 -13.75
N GLY A 158 -9.57 12.55 -14.83
CA GLY A 158 -8.69 11.91 -15.81
C GLY A 158 -7.36 11.42 -15.22
N LEU A 159 -6.79 12.14 -14.25
CA LEU A 159 -5.61 11.68 -13.52
C LEU A 159 -5.93 10.46 -12.63
N SER A 160 -7.11 10.44 -12.00
CA SER A 160 -7.57 9.30 -11.19
C SER A 160 -7.81 8.06 -12.06
N GLU A 161 -8.41 8.22 -13.23
CA GLU A 161 -8.60 7.14 -14.21
C GLU A 161 -7.26 6.59 -14.69
N ARG A 162 -6.28 7.46 -14.98
CA ARG A 162 -4.95 7.02 -15.41
C ARG A 162 -4.23 6.20 -14.35
N LEU A 163 -4.35 6.57 -13.08
CA LEU A 163 -3.82 5.80 -11.94
C LEU A 163 -4.57 4.46 -11.78
N ALA A 164 -5.89 4.45 -11.96
CA ALA A 164 -6.70 3.24 -11.86
C ALA A 164 -6.38 2.22 -12.97
N ALA A 165 -6.11 2.70 -14.19
CA ALA A 165 -5.77 1.84 -15.33
C ALA A 165 -4.43 1.09 -15.16
N ARG A 166 -3.52 1.60 -14.31
CA ARG A 166 -2.22 0.97 -13.99
C ARG A 166 -1.36 0.62 -15.22
N ASP A 167 -1.51 1.38 -16.29
CA ASP A 167 -0.72 1.22 -17.52
C ASP A 167 0.78 1.46 -17.24
N PRO A 168 1.65 0.43 -17.37
CA PRO A 168 3.07 0.55 -17.07
C PRO A 168 3.78 1.71 -17.77
N ALA A 169 3.40 2.04 -19.01
CA ALA A 169 4.05 3.08 -19.81
C ALA A 169 3.78 4.51 -19.31
N GLY A 170 2.70 4.70 -18.54
CA GLY A 170 2.25 6.01 -18.04
C GLY A 170 2.23 6.14 -16.52
N LEU A 171 2.25 5.02 -15.80
CA LEU A 171 1.92 5.00 -14.37
C LEU A 171 2.86 5.86 -13.52
N ASN A 172 4.18 5.80 -13.76
CA ASN A 172 5.12 6.63 -13.01
C ASN A 172 4.87 8.14 -13.23
N ARG A 173 4.55 8.57 -14.45
CA ARG A 173 4.19 9.97 -14.75
C ARG A 173 2.89 10.37 -14.04
N ALA A 174 1.89 9.49 -14.02
CA ALA A 174 0.65 9.72 -13.30
C ALA A 174 0.88 9.86 -11.79
N TYR A 175 1.70 8.99 -11.20
CA TYR A 175 2.09 9.09 -9.78
C TYR A 175 2.87 10.38 -9.48
N ARG A 176 3.81 10.77 -10.33
CA ARG A 176 4.56 12.02 -10.19
C ARG A 176 3.62 13.24 -10.25
N GLU A 177 2.68 13.23 -11.19
CA GLU A 177 1.72 14.32 -11.31
C GLU A 177 0.82 14.39 -10.07
N ALA A 178 0.25 13.27 -9.65
CA ALA A 178 -0.54 13.15 -8.43
C ALA A 178 0.21 13.70 -7.20
N THR A 179 1.46 13.29 -6.99
CA THR A 179 2.34 13.81 -5.93
C THR A 179 2.51 15.32 -6.03
N ARG A 180 2.80 15.85 -7.23
CA ARG A 180 2.98 17.30 -7.43
C ARG A 180 1.71 18.09 -7.10
N ARG A 181 0.53 17.58 -7.46
CA ARG A 181 -0.76 18.23 -7.15
C ARG A 181 -1.06 18.14 -5.66
N ALA A 182 -0.89 16.97 -5.06
CA ALA A 182 -1.12 16.74 -3.63
C ALA A 182 -0.21 17.61 -2.76
N ALA A 183 1.06 17.78 -3.16
CA ALA A 183 1.98 18.69 -2.48
C ALA A 183 1.53 20.16 -2.54
N ARG A 184 0.86 20.60 -3.61
CA ARG A 184 0.27 21.95 -3.69
C ARG A 184 -0.89 22.09 -2.70
N GLU A 185 -1.80 21.12 -2.66
CA GLU A 185 -2.91 21.11 -1.71
C GLU A 185 -2.41 21.12 -0.26
N LEU A 186 -1.39 20.30 0.07
CA LEU A 186 -0.78 20.29 1.40
C LEU A 186 -0.17 21.64 1.77
N ARG A 187 0.53 22.31 0.85
CA ARG A 187 1.09 23.65 1.13
C ARG A 187 0.02 24.70 1.36
N GLN A 188 -1.11 24.59 0.68
CA GLN A 188 -2.20 25.57 0.77
C GLN A 188 -3.08 25.36 2.00
N ARG A 189 -3.29 24.10 2.41
CA ARG A 189 -4.34 23.74 3.38
C ARG A 189 -3.83 23.00 4.62
N GLY A 190 -2.60 22.49 4.56
CA GLY A 190 -2.08 21.53 5.53
C GLY A 190 -2.78 20.17 5.48
N TRP A 191 -2.34 19.27 6.35
CA TRP A 191 -2.84 17.89 6.41
C TRP A 191 -4.30 17.76 6.84
N ARG A 192 -4.80 18.64 7.71
CA ARG A 192 -6.22 18.62 8.10
C ARG A 192 -7.09 19.21 7.00
N GLY A 193 -6.75 20.40 6.51
CA GLY A 193 -7.57 21.12 5.54
C GLY A 193 -7.70 20.45 4.17
N VAL A 194 -6.76 19.57 3.79
CA VAL A 194 -6.86 18.82 2.53
C VAL A 194 -8.02 17.83 2.55
N TRP A 195 -8.37 17.28 3.72
CA TRP A 195 -9.49 16.34 3.87
C TRP A 195 -10.84 17.06 3.95
N ASP A 196 -10.90 18.19 4.66
CA ASP A 196 -12.13 19.01 4.74
C ASP A 196 -12.56 19.51 3.35
N ALA A 197 -11.59 19.79 2.48
CA ALA A 197 -11.85 20.17 1.09
C ALA A 197 -12.38 18.98 0.26
N ALA A 198 -11.79 17.79 0.45
CA ALA A 198 -12.20 16.58 -0.28
C ALA A 198 -13.61 16.10 0.09
N GLY A 199 -13.97 16.09 1.38
CA GLY A 199 -15.26 15.60 1.86
C GLY A 199 -16.43 16.58 1.72
N SER A 200 -16.16 17.87 1.47
CA SER A 200 -17.22 18.90 1.37
C SER A 200 -17.85 19.02 -0.02
N GLY A 201 -17.48 18.17 -0.99
CA GLY A 201 -17.93 18.30 -2.37
C GLY A 201 -17.52 19.61 -3.06
N ARG A 202 -16.78 20.49 -2.35
CA ARG A 202 -16.09 21.63 -2.94
C ARG A 202 -15.09 21.02 -3.89
N SER A 203 -15.34 21.22 -5.18
CA SER A 203 -14.38 20.87 -6.22
C SER A 203 -13.00 21.28 -5.74
N ILE A 204 -12.09 20.31 -5.63
CA ILE A 204 -10.66 20.59 -5.48
C ILE A 204 -10.26 21.21 -6.81
N SER A 205 -10.59 22.49 -6.93
CA SER A 205 -10.83 23.11 -8.20
C SER A 205 -9.51 23.48 -8.83
N ALA A 206 -9.42 23.13 -10.11
CA ALA A 206 -8.69 23.87 -11.11
C ALA A 206 -8.93 25.38 -10.96
N ARG A 207 -8.13 26.06 -10.13
CA ARG A 207 -7.88 27.48 -10.35
C ARG A 207 -6.96 27.57 -11.58
N ALA A 208 -7.59 27.89 -12.71
CA ALA A 208 -6.90 28.44 -13.87
C ALA A 208 -5.97 29.59 -13.40
N PRO A 209 -4.77 29.73 -14.01
CA PRO A 209 -3.92 30.87 -13.71
C PRO A 209 -4.64 32.15 -14.12
N PHE A 210 -4.49 33.17 -13.28
CA PHE A 210 -4.94 34.53 -13.49
C PHE A 210 -4.59 35.00 -14.91
N ALA A 211 -5.57 35.57 -15.59
CA ALA A 211 -5.35 36.51 -16.67
C ALA A 211 -4.92 37.86 -16.05
N ARG A 212 -3.69 38.28 -16.34
CA ARG A 212 -3.31 39.53 -17.00
C ARG A 212 -1.78 39.63 -17.02
#